data_AF-A0A1A9N5F5-F1
#
_entry.id   AF-A0A1A9N5F5-F1
#
_cell.length_a   1.000
_cell.length_b   1.000
_cell.length_c   1.000
_cell.angle_alpha   90.00
_cell.angle_beta   90.00
_cell.angle_gamma   90.00
#
_symmetry.space_group_name_H-M   'P 1'
#
loop_
_entity.id
_entity.type
_entity.pdbx_description
1 polymer ?
#
loop_
_entity_poly.entity_id
_entity_poly.type
_entity_poly.pdbx_seq_one_letter_code
_entity_poly.pdbx_strand_id
1 'polypeptide(L)'
;MKQPYETVAERPMQVRGCRVSEPIRQPWGGACRIVEWIDTAGQISRRVVAEHVTAAEVRATISRNVEGRKHMLYDDEKTPRQTLPRQTAARR
;
A
#
# COMPACT_ATOMS: atom_id res chain seq x y z
N MET A 1 2.27 19.00 -28.19
CA MET A 1 1.11 19.08 -27.28
C MET A 1 1.58 18.64 -25.88
N LYS A 2 1.57 19.55 -24.91
CA LYS A 2 1.90 19.24 -23.51
C LYS A 2 0.55 18.98 -22.81
N GLN A 3 0.32 17.76 -22.33
CA GLN A 3 -0.88 17.48 -21.54
C GLN A 3 -0.83 18.35 -20.26
N PRO A 4 -1.91 19.07 -19.93
CA PRO A 4 -1.97 19.74 -18.64
C PRO A 4 -2.01 18.66 -17.56
N TYR A 5 -1.09 18.72 -16.60
CA TYR A 5 -1.20 17.93 -15.38
C TYR A 5 -2.44 18.48 -14.67
N GLU A 6 -3.58 17.80 -14.82
CA GLU A 6 -4.70 18.06 -13.92
C GLU A 6 -4.17 17.77 -12.53
N THR A 7 -4.05 18.83 -11.73
CA THR A 7 -3.78 18.68 -10.31
C THR A 7 -5.07 18.10 -9.74
N VAL A 8 -5.19 16.78 -9.82
CA VAL A 8 -6.22 16.03 -9.10
C VAL A 8 -6.04 16.44 -7.65
N ALA A 9 -6.93 17.30 -7.16
CA ALA A 9 -6.92 17.72 -5.77
C ALA A 9 -6.79 16.44 -4.93
N GLU A 10 -5.67 16.29 -4.22
CA GLU A 10 -5.36 15.11 -3.42
C GLU A 10 -6.45 14.96 -2.37
N ARG A 11 -7.52 14.24 -2.70
CA ARG A 11 -8.52 13.84 -1.73
C ARG A 11 -7.83 12.85 -0.80
N PRO A 12 -7.76 13.13 0.51
CA PRO A 12 -7.09 12.22 1.43
C PRO A 12 -7.75 10.85 1.34
N MET A 13 -6.99 9.84 0.95
CA MET A 13 -7.49 8.47 0.83
C MET A 13 -7.83 7.96 2.23
N GLN A 14 -9.09 7.57 2.44
CA GLN A 14 -9.51 6.94 3.68
C GLN A 14 -9.06 5.47 3.69
N VAL A 15 -8.37 5.07 4.76
CA VAL A 15 -7.91 3.70 4.98
C VAL A 15 -8.52 3.15 6.26
N ARG A 16 -8.87 1.86 6.26
CA ARG A 16 -9.31 1.11 7.45
C ARG A 16 -8.15 0.78 8.39
N GLY A 17 -6.92 0.75 7.86
CA GLY A 17 -5.71 0.48 8.61
C GLY A 17 -4.47 0.70 7.75
N CYS A 18 -3.36 1.04 8.39
CA CYS A 18 -2.05 1.22 7.77
C CYS A 18 -0.97 0.75 8.74
N ARG A 19 0.01 0.00 8.24
CA ARG A 19 1.20 -0.41 8.99
C ARG A 19 2.46 -0.20 8.15
N VAL A 20 3.56 0.05 8.85
CA VAL A 20 4.90 0.09 8.26
C VAL A 20 5.71 -1.01 8.93
N SER A 21 6.34 -1.88 8.15
CA SER A 21 7.16 -2.97 8.68
C SER A 21 8.39 -2.45 9.44
N GLU A 22 9.07 -3.33 10.18
CA GLU A 22 10.47 -3.10 10.54
C GLU A 22 11.35 -3.00 9.28
N PRO A 23 12.55 -2.38 9.36
CA PRO A 23 13.50 -2.35 8.25
C PRO A 23 13.89 -3.75 7.77
N ILE A 24 13.78 -3.97 6.47
CA ILE A 24 14.20 -5.18 5.78
C ILE A 24 15.56 -4.88 5.14
N ARG A 25 16.61 -5.50 5.68
CA ARG A 25 17.98 -5.36 5.15
C ARG A 25 18.14 -6.21 3.90
N GLN A 26 18.69 -5.61 2.85
CA GLN A 26 18.93 -6.31 1.59
C GLN A 26 20.32 -6.95 1.58
N PRO A 27 20.48 -8.18 1.04
CA PRO A 27 21.77 -8.87 0.98
C PRO A 27 22.86 -8.11 0.21
N TRP A 28 22.47 -7.27 -0.75
CA TRP A 28 23.36 -6.48 -1.60
C TRP A 28 23.61 -5.04 -1.08
N GLY A 29 23.18 -4.74 0.15
CA GLY A 29 23.33 -3.42 0.78
C GLY A 29 22.07 -2.56 0.69
N GLY A 30 21.90 -1.70 1.69
CA GLY A 30 20.70 -0.88 1.89
C GLY A 30 19.59 -1.60 2.67
N ALA A 31 18.56 -0.85 3.01
CA ALA A 31 17.36 -1.37 3.62
C ALA A 31 16.12 -0.64 3.10
N CYS A 32 14.99 -1.33 3.17
CA CYS A 32 13.69 -0.78 2.81
C CYS A 32 12.65 -1.12 3.88
N ARG A 33 11.49 -0.50 3.78
CA ARG A 33 10.32 -0.87 4.59
C ARG A 33 9.15 -1.13 3.65
N ILE A 34 8.18 -1.89 4.14
CA ILE A 34 6.92 -2.13 3.44
C ILE A 34 5.85 -1.32 4.15
N VAL A 35 5.20 -0.42 3.41
CA VAL A 35 3.93 0.19 3.81
C VAL A 35 2.83 -0.72 3.29
N GLU A 36 1.95 -1.18 4.19
CA GLU A 36 0.74 -1.92 3.85
C GLU A 36 -0.48 -1.17 4.39
N TRP A 37 -1.52 -1.04 3.57
CA TRP A 37 -2.77 -0.41 3.98
C TRP A 37 -3.99 -1.13 3.43
N ILE A 38 -5.12 -0.89 4.09
CA ILE A 38 -6.42 -1.47 3.75
C ILE A 38 -7.35 -0.32 3.39
N ASP A 39 -7.91 -0.31 2.19
CA ASP A 39 -8.87 0.71 1.78
C ASP A 39 -10.26 0.50 2.43
N THR A 40 -11.22 1.37 2.14
CA THR A 40 -12.58 1.27 2.68
C THR A 40 -13.36 0.03 2.20
N ALA A 41 -13.02 -0.50 1.02
CA ALA A 41 -13.56 -1.74 0.46
C ALA A 41 -12.90 -2.99 1.07
N GLY A 42 -11.82 -2.82 1.81
CA GLY A 42 -11.04 -3.91 2.42
C GLY A 42 -9.91 -4.43 1.55
N GLN A 43 -9.60 -3.82 0.41
CA GLN A 43 -8.46 -4.20 -0.43
C GLN A 43 -7.16 -3.89 0.28
N ILE A 44 -6.25 -4.86 0.27
CA ILE A 44 -4.90 -4.71 0.80
C ILE A 44 -3.99 -4.22 -0.32
N SER A 45 -3.30 -3.11 -0.08
CA SER A 45 -2.26 -2.57 -0.95
C SER A 45 -0.93 -2.50 -0.23
N ARG A 46 0.17 -2.64 -0.98
CA ARG A 46 1.55 -2.66 -0.46
C ARG A 46 2.47 -1.83 -1.34
N ARG A 47 3.39 -1.09 -0.73
CA ARG A 47 4.48 -0.39 -1.41
C ARG A 47 5.77 -0.52 -0.63
N VAL A 48 6.87 -0.66 -1.37
CA VAL A 48 8.21 -0.54 -0.81
C VAL A 48 8.56 0.93 -0.71
N VAL A 49 9.14 1.33 0.42
CA VAL A 49 9.62 2.68 0.70
C VAL A 49 11.03 2.62 1.29
N ALA A 50 11.70 3.78 1.35
CA ALA A 50 13.02 3.88 1.97
C ALA A 50 12.99 3.52 3.47
N GLU A 51 14.13 3.11 4.01
CA GLU A 51 14.30 2.77 5.43
C GLU A 51 13.82 3.89 6.38
N HIS A 52 14.20 5.14 6.10
CA HIS A 52 13.92 6.30 6.95
C HIS A 52 12.69 7.10 6.50
N VAL A 53 11.70 6.42 5.90
CA VAL A 53 10.46 7.06 5.45
C VAL A 53 9.76 7.82 6.58
N THR A 54 9.29 9.03 6.28
CA THR A 54 8.50 9.85 7.19
C THR A 54 7.01 9.56 7.06
N ALA A 55 6.22 9.91 8.08
CA ALA A 55 4.76 9.77 8.02
C ALA A 55 4.12 10.58 6.87
N ALA A 56 4.72 11.73 6.50
CA ALA A 56 4.26 12.54 5.37
C ALA A 56 4.50 11.81 4.03
N GLU A 57 5.67 11.21 3.86
CA GLU A 57 5.98 10.42 2.66
C GLU A 57 5.10 9.17 2.57
N VAL A 58 4.83 8.48 3.69
CA VAL A 58 3.87 7.36 3.72
C VAL A 58 2.49 7.81 3.21
N ARG A 59 1.99 8.95 3.69
CA ARG A 59 0.70 9.50 3.24
C ARG A 59 0.72 9.83 1.74
N ALA A 60 1.80 10.42 1.24
CA ALA A 60 1.96 10.70 -0.17
C ALA A 60 2.03 9.42 -1.01
N THR A 61 2.73 8.38 -0.54
CA THR A 61 2.79 7.05 -1.19
C THR A 61 1.40 6.43 -1.32
N ILE A 62 0.59 6.48 -0.26
CA ILE A 62 -0.79 5.95 -0.28
C ILE A 62 -1.66 6.76 -1.25
N SER A 63 -1.59 8.10 -1.18
CA SER A 63 -2.43 8.99 -1.98
C SER A 63 -2.15 8.90 -3.47
N ARG A 64 -0.89 8.68 -3.85
CA ARG A 64 -0.45 8.53 -5.26
C ARG A 64 -0.56 7.10 -5.76
N ASN A 65 -1.03 6.15 -4.94
CA ASN A 65 -1.07 4.77 -5.36
C ASN A 65 -2.13 4.55 -6.44
N VAL A 66 -1.65 4.28 -7.64
CA VAL A 66 -2.45 3.67 -8.70
C VAL A 66 -2.31 2.16 -8.57
N GLU A 67 -3.42 1.42 -8.61
CA GLU A 67 -3.40 -0.04 -8.63
C GLU A 67 -2.56 -0.50 -9.84
N GLY A 68 -1.41 -1.08 -9.55
CA GLY A 68 -0.53 -1.63 -10.58
C GLY A 68 -1.09 -2.90 -11.19
N ARG A 69 -0.59 -3.26 -12.37
CA ARG A 69 -0.90 -4.55 -13.00
C ARG A 69 -0.38 -5.68 -12.10
N LYS A 70 -1.27 -6.59 -11.70
CA LYS A 70 -0.89 -7.78 -10.93
C LYS A 70 -0.36 -8.83 -11.90
N HIS A 71 0.91 -9.17 -11.77
CA HIS A 71 1.52 -10.27 -12.52
C HIS A 71 1.43 -11.52 -11.64
N MET A 72 0.83 -12.58 -12.16
CA MET A 72 0.88 -13.91 -11.56
C MET A 72 1.72 -14.81 -12.46
N LEU A 73 2.67 -15.52 -11.87
CA LEU A 73 3.42 -16.58 -12.52
C LEU A 73 2.65 -17.88 -12.44
N TYR A 74 2.97 -18.83 -13.34
CA TYR A 74 2.25 -20.10 -13.43
C TYR A 74 2.45 -20.99 -12.19
N ASP A 75 3.60 -20.85 -11.54
CA ASP A 75 4.01 -21.58 -10.34
C ASP A 75 3.73 -20.81 -9.03
N ASP A 76 3.13 -19.62 -9.10
CA ASP A 76 2.66 -18.93 -7.90
C ASP A 76 1.61 -19.81 -7.19
N GLU A 77 1.82 -20.07 -5.91
CA GLU A 77 0.81 -20.71 -5.07
C GLU A 77 -0.50 -19.89 -5.07
N LYS A 78 -1.61 -20.52 -4.66
CA LYS A 78 -2.91 -19.83 -4.54
C LYS A 78 -2.74 -18.51 -3.81
N THR A 79 -3.08 -17.42 -4.50
CA THR A 79 -2.81 -16.07 -4.01
C THR A 79 -3.50 -15.86 -2.66
N PRO A 80 -2.81 -15.34 -1.64
CA PRO A 80 -3.43 -14.99 -0.37
C PRO A 80 -4.57 -13.99 -0.59
N ARG A 81 -5.58 -14.03 0.29
CA ARG A 81 -6.73 -13.11 0.22
C ARG A 81 -6.26 -11.66 0.14
N GLN A 82 -6.65 -10.99 -0.95
CA GLN A 82 -6.34 -9.59 -1.18
C GLN A 82 -7.33 -8.64 -0.50
N THR A 83 -8.36 -9.18 0.14
CA THR A 83 -9.35 -8.43 0.89
C THR A 83 -9.45 -8.91 2.34
N LEU A 84 -9.61 -7.95 3.26
CA LEU A 84 -9.92 -8.22 4.65
C LEU A 84 -11.39 -7.89 4.94
N PRO A 85 -12.18 -8.84 5.46
CA PRO A 85 -13.57 -8.57 5.81
C PRO A 85 -13.63 -7.48 6.89
N ARG A 86 -14.73 -6.73 6.93
CA ARG A 86 -15.01 -5.87 8.09
C ARG A 86 -15.31 -6.79 9.27
N GLN A 87 -14.57 -6.63 10.36
CA GLN A 87 -14.98 -7.20 11.63
C GLN A 87 -16.23 -6.43 12.07
N THR A 88 -17.42 -6.99 11.83
CA THR A 88 -18.60 -6.57 12.59
C THR A 88 -18.30 -6.93 14.03
N ALA A 89 -18.19 -5.92 14.90
CA ALA A 89 -18.09 -6.17 16.33
C ALA A 89 -19.24 -7.12 16.68
N ALA A 90 -18.92 -8.35 17.07
CA ALA A 90 -19.89 -9.20 17.70
C ALA A 90 -20.35 -8.40 18.93
N ARG A 91 -21.60 -7.94 18.92
CA ARG A 91 -22.24 -7.39 20.11
C ARG A 91 -22.04 -8.42 21.22
N ARG A 92 -21.14 -8.13 22.15
CA ARG A 92 -21.10 -8.78 23.45
C ARG A 92 -22.25 -8.26 24.28
#